data_AF-A0A3C2CN31-F1
#
_entry.id   AF-A0A3C2CN31-F1
#
_cell.length_a   1.000
_cell.length_b   1.000
_cell.length_c   1.000
_cell.angle_alpha   90.00
_cell.angle_beta   90.00
_cell.angle_gamma   90.00
#
_symmetry.space_group_name_H-M   'P 1'
#
loop_
_entity.id
_entity.type
_entity.pdbx_description
1 polymer ?
#
loop_
_entity_poly.entity_id
_entity_poly.type
_entity_poly.pdbx_seq_one_letter_code
_entity_poly.pdbx_strand_id
1 'polypeptide(L)'
;AAEFQQAVIDVLISKTLKAAENYKVKSVLVGGGVSANKNLRRQMEKAVKEKLPKVIYHEPGLKFTTDNAAMIAAAACFHLKRKKDWSKIETAANLRLG
;
A
#
# COMPACT_ATOMS: atom_id res chain seq x y z
N ALA A 1 -16.62 -19.47 0.87
CA ALA A 1 -15.71 -18.45 1.44
C ALA A 1 -14.37 -18.40 0.70
N ALA A 2 -13.67 -19.53 0.53
CA ALA A 2 -12.39 -19.58 -0.17
C ALA A 2 -12.45 -19.06 -1.62
N GLU A 3 -13.48 -19.44 -2.38
CA GLU A 3 -13.66 -19.01 -3.78
C GLU A 3 -13.86 -17.50 -3.91
N PHE A 4 -14.68 -16.90 -3.05
CA PHE A 4 -14.85 -15.44 -3.02
C PHE A 4 -13.55 -14.72 -2.67
N GLN A 5 -12.85 -15.19 -1.63
CA GLN A 5 -11.56 -14.62 -1.25
C GLN A 5 -10.56 -14.73 -2.41
N GLN A 6 -10.52 -15.87 -3.10
CA GLN A 6 -9.63 -16.08 -4.23
C GLN A 6 -9.97 -15.12 -5.38
N ALA A 7 -11.25 -14.95 -5.72
CA ALA A 7 -11.67 -13.99 -6.74
C ALA A 7 -11.24 -12.55 -6.42
N VAL A 8 -11.33 -12.12 -5.15
CA VAL A 8 -10.83 -10.81 -4.71
C VAL A 8 -9.32 -10.70 -4.86
N ILE A 9 -8.58 -11.73 -4.44
CA ILE A 9 -7.11 -11.78 -4.57
C ILE A 9 -6.69 -11.69 -6.03
N ASP A 10 -7.33 -12.44 -6.93
CA ASP A 10 -7.01 -12.47 -8.35
C ASP A 10 -7.19 -11.07 -8.98
N VAL A 11 -8.28 -10.38 -8.65
CA VAL A 11 -8.54 -9.01 -9.13
C VAL A 11 -7.48 -8.04 -8.62
N LEU A 12 -7.10 -8.11 -7.34
CA LEU A 12 -6.08 -7.24 -6.75
C LEU A 12 -4.71 -7.47 -7.40
N ILE A 13 -4.31 -8.73 -7.60
CA ILE A 13 -3.05 -9.09 -8.26
C ILE A 13 -3.04 -8.56 -9.70
N SER A 14 -4.08 -8.87 -10.48
CA SER A 14 -4.17 -8.46 -11.89
C SER A 14 -4.06 -6.94 -12.06
N LYS A 15 -4.80 -6.18 -11.25
CA LYS A 15 -4.76 -4.70 -11.30
C LYS A 15 -3.42 -4.13 -10.82
N THR A 16 -2.81 -4.74 -9.81
CA THR A 16 -1.52 -4.29 -9.27
C THR A 16 -0.39 -4.49 -10.28
N LEU A 17 -0.32 -5.66 -10.92
CA LEU A 17 0.68 -5.94 -11.96
C LEU A 17 0.53 -4.97 -13.14
N LYS A 18 -0.70 -4.80 -13.64
CA LYS A 18 -0.99 -3.85 -14.73
C LYS A 18 -0.57 -2.42 -14.38
N ALA A 19 -0.87 -1.96 -13.17
CA ALA A 19 -0.43 -0.64 -12.72
C ALA A 19 1.10 -0.55 -12.62
N ALA A 20 1.76 -1.57 -12.06
CA ALA A 20 3.20 -1.60 -11.92
C ALA A 20 3.93 -1.51 -13.27
N GLU A 21 3.42 -2.19 -14.30
CA GLU A 21 3.93 -2.10 -15.68
C GLU A 21 3.68 -0.71 -16.29
N ASN A 22 2.45 -0.21 -16.21
CA ASN A 22 2.06 1.07 -16.81
C ASN A 22 2.86 2.25 -16.24
N TYR A 23 3.09 2.25 -14.93
CA TYR A 23 3.82 3.31 -14.23
C TYR A 23 5.32 3.01 -14.11
N LYS A 24 5.81 1.87 -14.61
CA LYS A 24 7.21 1.43 -14.54
C LYS A 24 7.80 1.58 -13.13
N VAL A 25 7.03 1.13 -12.15
CA VAL A 25 7.40 1.30 -10.74
C VAL A 25 8.64 0.48 -10.39
N LYS A 26 9.39 0.92 -9.37
CA LYS A 26 10.54 0.17 -8.85
C LYS A 26 10.14 -0.79 -7.73
N SER A 27 8.99 -0.56 -7.11
CA SER A 27 8.51 -1.35 -6.00
C SER A 27 6.99 -1.40 -5.93
N VAL A 28 6.50 -2.48 -5.31
CA VAL A 28 5.10 -2.70 -4.93
C VAL A 28 5.06 -2.88 -3.42
N LEU A 29 4.17 -2.17 -2.74
CA LEU A 29 3.97 -2.29 -1.30
C LEU A 29 2.50 -2.60 -1.01
N VAL A 30 2.23 -3.57 -0.13
CA VAL A 30 0.87 -3.89 0.33
C VAL A 30 0.63 -3.39 1.75
N GLY A 31 -0.39 -2.55 1.92
CA GLY A 31 -0.81 -1.97 3.21
C GLY A 31 -2.33 -2.03 3.39
N GLY A 32 -2.84 -1.68 4.57
CA GLY A 32 -4.25 -1.69 4.92
C GLY A 32 -4.71 -2.98 5.62
N GLY A 33 -5.88 -2.95 6.25
CA GLY A 33 -6.42 -4.10 6.99
C GLY A 33 -6.59 -5.37 6.15
N VAL A 34 -6.92 -5.22 4.86
CA VAL A 34 -7.03 -6.35 3.91
C VAL A 34 -5.67 -7.01 3.66
N SER A 35 -4.56 -6.25 3.73
CA SER A 35 -3.22 -6.80 3.54
C SER A 35 -2.76 -7.67 4.71
N ALA A 36 -3.49 -7.72 5.83
CA ALA A 36 -3.26 -8.71 6.89
C ALA A 36 -3.60 -10.15 6.44
N ASN A 37 -4.29 -10.31 5.31
CA ASN A 37 -4.58 -11.62 4.72
C ASN A 37 -3.29 -12.29 4.20
N LYS A 38 -2.85 -13.35 4.88
CA LYS A 38 -1.64 -14.11 4.53
C LYS A 38 -1.66 -14.71 3.13
N ASN A 39 -2.84 -15.11 2.64
CA ASN A 39 -2.97 -15.69 1.31
C ASN A 39 -2.77 -14.61 0.22
N LEU A 40 -3.33 -13.41 0.41
CA LEU A 40 -3.10 -12.26 -0.47
C LEU A 40 -1.61 -11.92 -0.54
N ARG A 41 -0.94 -11.78 0.61
CA ARG A 41 0.51 -11.49 0.68
C ARG A 41 1.34 -12.48 -0.13
N ARG A 42 1.16 -13.78 0.16
CA ARG A 42 1.89 -14.86 -0.51
C ARG A 42 1.68 -14.87 -2.02
N GLN A 43 0.42 -14.73 -2.47
CA GLN A 43 0.11 -14.77 -3.90
C GLN A 43 0.58 -13.51 -4.63
N MET A 44 0.46 -12.33 -4.00
CA MET A 44 0.96 -11.07 -4.55
C MET A 44 2.49 -11.09 -4.68
N GLU A 45 3.20 -11.52 -3.64
CA GLU A 45 4.66 -11.64 -3.67
C GLU A 45 5.12 -12.56 -4.81
N LYS A 46 4.50 -13.74 -4.92
CA LYS A 46 4.79 -14.70 -5.99
C LYS A 46 4.57 -14.07 -7.36
N ALA A 47 3.40 -13.45 -7.57
CA ALA A 47 3.04 -12.81 -8.83
C ALA A 47 4.01 -11.68 -9.22
N VAL A 48 4.38 -10.81 -8.28
CA VAL A 48 5.36 -9.73 -8.52
C VAL A 48 6.73 -10.31 -8.88
N LYS A 49 7.22 -11.31 -8.15
CA LYS A 49 8.52 -11.95 -8.44
C LYS A 49 8.55 -12.63 -9.81
N GLU A 50 7.49 -13.32 -10.19
CA GLU A 50 7.42 -14.07 -11.45
C GLU A 50 7.22 -13.16 -12.66
N LYS A 51 6.38 -12.13 -12.55
CA LYS A 51 6.00 -11.29 -13.70
C LYS A 51 6.84 -10.01 -13.80
N LEU A 52 7.37 -9.51 -12.68
CA LEU A 52 8.10 -8.25 -12.59
C LEU A 52 9.42 -8.44 -11.83
N PRO A 53 10.38 -9.22 -12.36
CA PRO A 53 11.58 -9.64 -11.63
C PRO A 53 12.50 -8.50 -11.17
N LYS A 54 12.35 -7.28 -11.73
CA LYS A 54 13.09 -6.08 -11.34
C LYS A 54 12.38 -5.22 -10.28
N VAL A 55 11.14 -5.57 -9.93
CA VAL A 55 10.31 -4.81 -8.98
C VAL A 55 10.43 -5.42 -7.60
N ILE A 56 10.71 -4.59 -6.61
CA ILE A 56 10.85 -5.03 -5.22
C ILE A 56 9.47 -5.09 -4.57
N TYR A 57 9.12 -6.23 -4.00
CA TYR A 57 7.91 -6.38 -3.19
C TYR A 57 8.22 -6.06 -1.72
N HIS A 58 7.39 -5.22 -1.11
CA HIS A 58 7.46 -4.87 0.30
C HIS A 58 6.15 -5.16 1.02
N GLU A 59 6.26 -5.72 2.22
CA GLU A 59 5.15 -5.84 3.15
C GLU A 59 5.56 -5.40 4.55
N PRO A 60 4.85 -4.43 5.16
CA PRO A 60 5.11 -4.07 6.54
C PRO A 60 4.67 -5.21 7.48
N GLY A 61 5.31 -5.25 8.66
CA GLY A 61 4.86 -6.12 9.75
C GLY A 61 3.39 -5.86 10.10
N LEU A 62 2.66 -6.91 10.50
CA LEU A 62 1.20 -6.85 10.71
C LEU A 62 0.73 -5.72 11.64
N LYS A 63 1.54 -5.37 12.65
CA LYS A 63 1.23 -4.25 13.56
C LYS A 63 1.21 -2.86 12.90
N PHE A 64 1.74 -2.75 11.68
CA PHE A 64 1.83 -1.50 10.92
C PHE A 64 0.91 -1.47 9.70
N THR A 65 0.08 -2.50 9.49
CA THR A 65 -0.77 -2.58 8.28
C THR A 65 -2.14 -1.96 8.49
N THR A 66 -2.60 -1.81 9.73
CA THR A 66 -3.79 -1.05 10.09
C THR A 66 -3.43 0.40 10.43
N ASP A 67 -4.45 1.26 10.53
CA ASP A 67 -4.26 2.65 10.92
C ASP A 67 -3.59 2.75 12.29
N ASN A 68 -2.48 3.50 12.35
CA ASN A 68 -1.69 3.67 13.56
C ASN A 68 -0.99 5.04 13.58
N ALA A 69 -0.72 5.56 14.78
CA ALA A 69 -0.06 6.86 14.94
C ALA A 69 1.36 6.90 14.36
N ALA A 70 2.06 5.76 14.26
CA ALA A 70 3.41 5.72 13.74
C ALA A 70 3.47 6.08 12.24
N MET A 71 2.46 5.70 11.43
CA MET A 71 2.40 6.09 10.03
C MET A 71 2.20 7.61 9.86
N ILE A 72 1.42 8.23 10.76
CA ILE A 72 1.19 9.69 10.78
C ILE A 72 2.47 10.41 11.20
N ALA A 73 3.15 9.94 12.24
CA ALA A 73 4.42 10.51 12.70
C ALA A 73 5.51 10.41 11.63
N ALA A 74 5.62 9.26 10.94
CA ALA A 74 6.55 9.08 9.84
C ALA A 74 6.25 10.04 8.68
N ALA A 75 4.98 10.15 8.27
CA ALA A 75 4.57 11.10 7.23
C ALA A 75 4.90 12.55 7.61
N ALA A 76 4.63 12.94 8.86
CA ALA A 76 4.97 14.28 9.38
C ALA A 76 6.49 14.53 9.36
N CYS A 77 7.30 13.55 9.74
CA CYS A 77 8.76 13.64 9.69
C CYS A 77 9.27 13.90 8.27
N PHE A 78 8.75 13.18 7.26
CA PHE A 78 9.09 13.44 5.84
C PHE A 78 8.65 14.82 5.37
N HIS A 79 7.62 15.40 5.99
CA HIS A 79 7.07 16.71 5.62
C HIS A 79 7.62 17.87 6.46
N LEU A 80 8.50 17.62 7.44
CA LEU A 80 8.94 18.62 8.42
C LEU A 80 9.55 19.88 7.79
N LYS A 81 10.20 19.74 6.61
CA LYS A 81 10.77 20.87 5.86
C LYS A 81 9.71 21.80 5.25
N ARG A 82 8.46 21.34 5.12
CA ARG A 82 7.33 22.16 4.66
C ARG A 82 6.82 22.95 5.87
N LYS A 83 7.31 24.18 6.03
CA LYS A 83 6.82 25.11 7.06
C LYS A 83 5.30 25.24 6.90
N LYS A 84 4.55 24.75 7.89
CA LYS A 84 3.09 24.86 7.92
C LYS A 84 2.70 25.81 9.04
N ASP A 85 1.81 26.73 8.73
CA ASP A 85 1.20 27.60 9.73
C ASP A 85 0.19 26.77 10.52
N TRP A 86 0.52 26.47 11.77
CA TRP A 86 -0.31 25.64 12.64
C TRP A 86 -1.66 26.27 12.96
N SER A 87 -1.78 27.60 12.83
CA SER A 87 -3.05 28.32 13.01
C SER A 87 -4.05 28.11 11.87
N LYS A 88 -3.60 27.56 10.73
CA LYS A 88 -4.41 27.36 9.51
C LYS A 88 -4.66 25.88 9.21
N ILE A 89 -4.50 25.00 10.20
CA ILE A 89 -4.75 23.58 10.03
C ILE A 89 -6.23 23.31 10.26
N GLU A 90 -6.89 22.79 9.23
CA GLU A 90 -8.28 22.38 9.25
C GLU A 90 -8.42 20.90 8.86
N THR A 91 -9.50 20.29 9.30
CA THR A 91 -9.83 18.92 8.90
C THR A 91 -10.46 18.93 7.50
N ALA A 92 -10.09 17.94 6.69
CA ALA A 92 -10.65 17.75 5.36
C ALA A 92 -11.01 16.27 5.18
N ALA A 93 -12.30 15.94 5.32
CA ALA A 93 -12.79 14.55 5.21
C ALA A 93 -12.61 13.97 3.78
N ASN A 94 -12.50 14.83 2.78
CA ASN A 94 -12.33 14.51 1.36
C ASN A 94 -10.93 14.87 0.83
N LEU A 95 -9.92 14.93 1.72
CA LEU A 95 -8.54 15.23 1.33
C LEU A 95 -8.05 14.28 0.23
N ARG A 96 -7.58 14.85 -0.90
CA ARG A 96 -6.97 14.09 -2.00
C ARG A 96 -5.46 13.99 -1.80
N LEU A 97 -4.90 12.82 -2.09
CA LEU A 97 -3.46 12.54 -1.94
C LEU A 97 -2.62 12.90 -3.17
N GLY A 98 -3.25 13.28 -4.28
CA GLY A 98 -2.62 13.56 -5.58
C GLY A 98 -3.41 12.94 -6.71
#